data_AF-A0A353TCH2-F1
#
_entry.id   AF-A0A353TCH2-F1
#
_cell.length_a   1.000
_cell.length_b   1.000
_cell.length_c   1.000
_cell.angle_alpha   90.00
_cell.angle_beta   90.00
_cell.angle_gamma   90.00
#
_symmetry.space_group_name_H-M   'P 1'
#
loop_
_entity.id
_entity.type
_entity.pdbx_description
1 polymer ?
#
loop_
_entity_poly.entity_id
_entity_poly.type
_entity_poly.pdbx_seq_one_letter_code
_entity_poly.pdbx_strand_id
1 'polypeptide(L)'
;MSNEEFKKRFLSFHSLIYRISCRILENGDDADDITQEVYIKLWEQRNNLGNIRNDEAFVVTLTKNLSIDWLRKNHRKTTSVVDNKDIRCENREEERMDARDELSNLM
;
A
#
# COMPACT_ATOMS: atom_id res chain seq x y z
N MET A 1 19.21 -8.39 5.92
CA MET A 1 18.01 -9.06 5.37
C MET A 1 18.26 -9.39 3.90
N SER A 2 17.98 -10.62 3.46
CA SER A 2 18.09 -11.03 2.05
C SER A 2 16.83 -10.63 1.24
N ASN A 3 16.88 -10.73 -0.09
CA ASN A 3 15.71 -10.44 -0.95
C ASN A 3 14.54 -11.42 -0.69
N GLU A 4 14.84 -12.71 -0.52
CA GLU A 4 13.83 -13.73 -0.24
C GLU A 4 13.18 -13.55 1.14
N GLU A 5 13.98 -13.22 2.14
CA GLU A 5 13.50 -12.96 3.50
C GLU A 5 12.56 -11.75 3.52
N PHE A 6 12.93 -10.67 2.83
CA PHE A 6 12.09 -9.49 2.68
C PHE A 6 10.77 -9.82 2.00
N LYS A 7 10.82 -10.55 0.88
CA LYS A 7 9.63 -10.96 0.14
C LYS A 7 8.67 -11.77 1.01
N LYS A 8 9.19 -12.77 1.73
CA LYS A 8 8.41 -13.60 2.64
C LYS A 8 7.77 -12.81 3.78
N ARG A 9 8.47 -11.79 4.28
CA ARG A 9 8.03 -10.98 5.43
C ARG A 9 7.02 -9.88 5.05
N PHE A 10 7.15 -9.28 3.88
CA PHE A 10 6.38 -8.07 3.54
C PHE A 10 5.44 -8.17 2.33
N LEU A 11 5.58 -9.16 1.44
CA LEU A 11 4.67 -9.26 0.29
C LEU A 11 3.22 -9.60 0.69
N SER A 12 3.00 -10.29 1.81
CA SER A 12 1.66 -10.56 2.32
C SER A 12 0.90 -9.29 2.73
N PHE A 13 1.60 -8.18 2.97
CA PHE A 13 0.97 -6.90 3.29
C PHE A 13 0.52 -6.11 2.07
N HIS A 14 0.72 -6.60 0.84
CA HIS A 14 0.40 -5.85 -0.37
C HIS A 14 -1.04 -5.35 -0.37
N SER A 15 -1.99 -6.24 -0.14
CA SER A 15 -3.41 -5.86 -0.11
C SER A 15 -3.77 -4.95 1.05
N LEU A 16 -3.12 -5.13 2.20
CA LEU A 16 -3.29 -4.22 3.34
C LEU A 16 -2.82 -2.79 2.99
N ILE A 17 -1.63 -2.67 2.41
CA ILE A 17 -1.02 -1.40 2.01
C ILE A 17 -1.88 -0.71 0.95
N TYR A 18 -2.27 -1.45 -0.10
CA TYR A 18 -3.10 -0.93 -1.17
C TYR A 18 -4.45 -0.43 -0.64
N ARG A 19 -5.19 -1.24 0.13
CA ARG A 19 -6.50 -0.86 0.68
C ARG A 19 -6.43 0.37 1.57
N ILE A 20 -5.40 0.49 2.41
CA ILE A 20 -5.20 1.68 3.25
C ILE A 20 -4.96 2.91 2.37
N SER A 21 -4.07 2.79 1.38
CA SER A 21 -3.72 3.89 0.49
C SER A 21 -4.93 4.33 -0.33
N CYS A 22 -5.64 3.38 -0.93
CA CYS A 22 -6.88 3.64 -1.67
C CYS A 22 -7.95 4.30 -0.84
N ARG A 23 -8.13 3.88 0.41
CA ARG A 23 -9.12 4.50 1.32
C ARG A 23 -8.76 5.94 1.68
N ILE A 24 -7.48 6.31 1.68
CA ILE A 24 -7.02 7.66 2.02
C ILE A 24 -7.02 8.57 0.78
N LEU A 25 -6.60 8.03 -0.36
CA LEU A 25 -6.37 8.81 -1.59
C LEU A 25 -7.59 8.84 -2.51
N GLU A 26 -8.50 7.88 -2.37
CA GLU A 26 -9.69 7.68 -3.21
C GLU A 26 -9.38 7.54 -4.72
N ASN A 27 -8.11 7.31 -5.05
CA ASN A 27 -7.58 7.15 -6.40
C ASN A 27 -6.72 5.89 -6.50
N GLY A 28 -7.03 5.02 -7.47
CA GLY A 28 -6.35 3.73 -7.64
C GLY A 28 -4.88 3.87 -8.05
N ASP A 29 -4.59 4.76 -9.01
CA ASP A 29 -3.23 4.98 -9.52
C ASP A 29 -2.33 5.59 -8.43
N ASP A 30 -2.83 6.61 -7.73
CA ASP A 30 -2.11 7.24 -6.62
C ASP A 30 -1.88 6.22 -5.47
N ALA A 31 -2.80 5.28 -5.25
CA ALA A 31 -2.66 4.21 -4.26
C ALA A 31 -1.63 3.15 -4.65
N ASP A 32 -1.53 2.80 -5.93
CA ASP A 32 -0.47 1.92 -6.46
C ASP A 32 0.91 2.57 -6.28
N ASP A 33 1.01 3.87 -6.58
CA ASP A 33 2.25 4.63 -6.37
C ASP A 33 2.68 4.66 -4.90
N ILE A 34 1.74 4.91 -3.98
CA ILE A 34 2.05 4.84 -2.54
C ILE A 34 2.42 3.42 -2.10
N THR A 35 1.76 2.40 -2.65
CA THR A 35 2.09 1.01 -2.33
C THR A 35 3.53 0.69 -2.71
N GLN A 36 3.98 1.12 -3.89
CA GLN A 36 5.36 0.98 -4.33
C GLN A 36 6.33 1.76 -3.45
N GLU A 37 6.02 3.00 -3.10
CA GLU A 37 6.84 3.84 -2.22
C GLU A 37 7.00 3.22 -0.82
N VAL A 38 5.95 2.60 -0.27
CA VAL A 38 6.02 1.86 1.00
C VAL A 38 7.06 0.74 0.91
N TYR A 39 7.04 -0.06 -0.17
CA TYR A 39 8.01 -1.14 -0.36
C TYR A 39 9.44 -0.64 -0.53
N ILE A 40 9.63 0.49 -1.23
CA ILE A 40 10.95 1.12 -1.37
C ILE A 40 11.47 1.53 0.02
N LYS A 41 10.65 2.20 0.83
CA LYS A 41 11.07 2.62 2.18
C LYS A 41 11.34 1.45 3.11
N LEU A 42 10.52 0.39 3.05
CA LEU A 42 10.78 -0.85 3.79
C LEU A 42 12.12 -1.45 3.37
N TRP A 43 12.41 -1.49 2.07
CA TRP A 43 13.66 -2.03 1.56
C TRP A 43 14.89 -1.19 1.96
N GLU A 44 14.79 0.13 1.90
CA GLU A 44 15.84 1.04 2.36
C GLU A 44 16.14 0.83 3.85
N GLN A 45 15.09 0.63 4.66
CA GLN A 45 15.21 0.45 6.10
C GLN A 45 15.48 -1.00 6.52
N ARG A 46 15.58 -1.96 5.59
CA ARG A 46 15.66 -3.41 5.85
C ARG A 46 16.74 -3.83 6.86
N ASN A 47 17.83 -3.08 6.98
CA ASN A 47 18.89 -3.37 7.94
C ASN A 47 18.50 -3.05 9.39
N ASN A 48 17.52 -2.16 9.59
CA ASN A 48 17.00 -1.72 10.88
C ASN A 48 15.69 -2.42 11.28
N LEU A 49 15.03 -3.11 10.34
CA LEU A 49 13.75 -3.81 10.60
C LEU A 49 13.90 -5.07 11.48
N GLY A 50 15.13 -5.51 11.77
CA GLY A 50 15.40 -6.65 12.65
C GLY A 50 14.90 -6.47 14.09
N ASN A 51 14.77 -5.22 14.55
CA ASN A 51 14.33 -4.89 15.91
C ASN A 51 12.85 -4.51 16.03
N ILE A 52 12.08 -4.61 14.94
CA ILE A 52 10.66 -4.26 14.98
C ILE A 52 9.88 -5.39 15.64
N ARG A 53 9.07 -5.04 16.65
CA ARG A 53 8.24 -5.99 17.40
C ARG A 53 6.98 -6.43 16.63
N ASN A 54 6.45 -5.55 15.79
CA ASN A 54 5.23 -5.80 15.02
C ASN A 54 5.34 -5.14 13.63
N ASP A 55 5.53 -5.98 12.61
CA ASP A 55 5.69 -5.57 11.22
C ASP A 55 4.42 -4.95 10.66
N GLU A 56 3.26 -5.52 10.97
CA GLU A 56 1.98 -5.02 10.49
C GLU A 56 1.71 -3.60 11.00
N ALA A 57 1.89 -3.37 12.30
CA ALA A 57 1.72 -2.05 12.90
C ALA A 57 2.68 -1.01 12.28
N PHE A 58 3.91 -1.44 11.98
CA PHE A 58 4.89 -0.60 11.30
C PHE A 58 4.46 -0.25 9.87
N VAL A 59 4.07 -1.26 9.08
CA VAL A 59 3.62 -1.10 7.70
C VAL A 59 2.37 -0.22 7.62
N VAL A 60 1.39 -0.42 8.51
CA VAL A 60 0.18 0.40 8.59
C VAL A 60 0.53 1.86 8.88
N THR A 61 1.43 2.10 9.84
CA THR A 61 1.86 3.45 10.22
C THR A 61 2.59 4.13 9.06
N LEU A 62 3.52 3.42 8.42
CA LEU A 62 4.28 3.93 7.28
C LEU A 62 3.36 4.29 6.11
N THR A 63 2.42 3.39 5.76
CA THR A 63 1.46 3.59 4.67
C THR A 63 0.58 4.81 4.90
N LYS A 64 0.02 4.95 6.11
CA LYS A 64 -0.81 6.11 6.48
C LYS A 64 -0.02 7.41 6.37
N ASN A 65 1.20 7.43 6.90
CA ASN A 65 2.04 8.63 6.86
C ASN A 65 2.33 9.07 5.41
N LEU A 66 2.71 8.12 4.54
CA LEU A 66 2.99 8.41 3.14
C LEU A 66 1.76 8.90 2.38
N SER A 67 0.61 8.26 2.60
CA SER A 67 -0.66 8.66 1.97
C SER A 67 -1.06 10.09 2.38
N ILE A 68 -0.97 10.40 3.67
CA ILE A 68 -1.30 11.74 4.19
C ILE A 68 -0.32 12.79 3.68
N ASP A 69 0.98 12.49 3.63
CA ASP A 69 1.99 13.41 3.11
C ASP A 69 1.84 13.65 1.62
N TRP A 70 1.41 12.63 0.86
CA TRP A 70 1.05 12.79 -0.55
C TRP A 70 -0.13 13.73 -0.71
N LEU A 71 -1.22 13.56 0.07
CA LEU A 71 -2.37 14.49 0.05
C LEU A 71 -1.94 15.92 0.38
N ARG A 72 -1.10 16.11 1.39
CA ARG A 72 -0.57 17.44 1.76
C ARG A 72 0.22 18.07 0.64
N LYS A 73 1.02 17.30 -0.10
CA LYS A 73 1.78 17.78 -1.27
C LYS A 73 0.86 18.09 -2.44
N ASN A 74 -0.16 17.26 -2.68
CA ASN A 74 -1.09 17.45 -3.78
C ASN A 74 -2.03 18.64 -3.53
N HIS A 75 -2.58 18.79 -2.32
CA HIS A 75 -3.39 19.96 -1.95
C HIS A 75 -2.65 21.29 -2.13
N ARG A 76 -1.33 21.32 -1.90
CA ARG A 76 -0.50 22.51 -2.15
C ARG A 76 -0.32 22.81 -3.65
N LYS A 77 -0.48 21.81 -4.51
CA LYS A 77 -0.41 21.92 -5.98
C LYS A 77 -1.77 22.25 -6.61
N THR A 78 -2.87 21.75 -6.04
CA THR A 78 -4.23 21.94 -6.58
C THR A 78 -4.73 23.38 -6.54
N THR A 79 -4.10 24.28 -5.77
CA THR A 79 -4.40 25.72 -5.83
C THR A 79 -4.13 26.35 -7.21
N SER A 80 -3.52 25.64 -8.17
CA SER A 80 -3.21 26.19 -9.50
C SER A 80 -3.83 25.50 -10.72
N VAL A 81 -4.45 24.31 -10.67
CA VAL A 81 -5.09 23.72 -11.87
C VAL A 81 -6.22 22.74 -11.47
N VAL A 82 -7.35 22.82 -12.18
CA VAL A 82 -8.51 21.92 -12.10
C VAL A 82 -8.09 20.51 -12.53
N ASP A 83 -8.22 19.53 -11.64
CA ASP A 83 -7.85 18.14 -11.93
C ASP A 83 -9.08 17.24 -11.74
N ASN A 84 -9.61 16.71 -12.85
CA ASN A 84 -10.69 15.72 -12.86
C ASN A 84 -10.10 14.35 -12.52
N LYS A 85 -10.15 13.96 -11.25
CA LYS A 85 -9.68 12.65 -10.78
C LYS A 85 -10.83 11.70 -10.47
N ASP A 86 -11.57 11.27 -11.50
CA ASP A 86 -12.53 10.16 -11.38
C ASP A 86 -11.87 8.84 -11.81
N ILE A 87 -10.92 8.34 -11.02
CA ILE A 87 -10.42 6.96 -11.10
C ILE A 87 -10.59 6.37 -9.70
N ARG A 88 -11.78 5.81 -9.41
CA ARG A 88 -12.02 5.17 -8.12
C ARG A 88 -11.23 3.87 -8.05
N CYS A 89 -10.78 3.53 -6.86
CA CYS A 89 -10.21 2.23 -6.54
C CYS A 89 -11.20 1.11 -6.87
N GLU A 90 -10.94 0.36 -7.93
CA GLU A 90 -11.62 -0.90 -8.19
C GLU A 90 -11.09 -1.95 -7.21
N ASN A 91 -11.98 -2.72 -6.57
CA ASN A 91 -11.63 -3.79 -5.64
C ASN A 91 -11.06 -5.03 -6.37
N ARG A 92 -10.08 -4.86 -7.27
CA ARG A 92 -9.51 -5.96 -8.07
C ARG A 92 -8.85 -7.05 -7.22
N GLU A 93 -8.40 -6.72 -6.03
CA GLU A 93 -7.74 -7.67 -5.14
C GLU A 93 -8.70 -8.48 -4.28
N GLU A 94 -9.84 -7.89 -3.89
CA GLU A 94 -10.89 -8.57 -3.13
C GLU A 94 -11.49 -9.69 -3.98
N GLU A 95 -11.79 -9.42 -5.26
CA GLU A 95 -12.24 -10.42 -6.23
C GLU A 95 -11.23 -11.57 -6.46
N ARG A 96 -9.91 -11.29 -6.37
CA ARG A 96 -8.86 -12.30 -6.57
C ARG A 96 -8.60 -13.16 -5.35
N MET A 97 -8.78 -12.59 -4.16
CA MET A 97 -8.63 -13.30 -2.89
C MET A 97 -9.86 -14.18 -2.64
N ASP A 98 -11.07 -13.64 -2.90
CA ASP A 98 -12.32 -14.39 -2.85
C ASP A 98 -12.32 -15.53 -3.87
N ALA A 99 -11.86 -15.30 -5.11
CA ALA A 99 -11.76 -16.36 -6.12
C ALA A 99 -10.75 -17.47 -5.75
N ARG A 100 -9.69 -17.14 -4.99
CA ARG A 100 -8.75 -18.14 -4.48
C ARG A 100 -9.33 -18.96 -3.32
N ASP A 101 -10.06 -18.30 -2.43
CA ASP A 101 -10.74 -18.95 -1.30
C ASP A 101 -11.90 -19.83 -1.79
N GLU A 102 -12.64 -19.41 -2.82
CA GLU A 102 -13.67 -20.21 -3.49
C GLU A 102 -13.10 -21.47 -4.17
N LEU A 103 -11.95 -21.35 -4.85
CA LEU A 103 -11.25 -22.50 -5.45
C LEU A 103 -10.74 -23.49 -4.40
N SER A 104 -10.34 -23.00 -3.21
CA SER A 104 -9.92 -23.85 -2.10
C SER A 104 -11.09 -24.62 -1.45
N ASN A 105 -12.32 -24.10 -1.51
CA ASN A 105 -13.52 -24.76 -0.98
C ASN A 105 -14.15 -25.76 -1.96
N LEU A 106 -13.63 -25.85 -3.19
CA LEU A 106 -14.12 -26.75 -4.24
C LEU A 106 -13.26 -28.02 -4.44
N MET A 107 -12.15 -28.17 -3.70
CA MET A 107 -11.33 -29.39 -3.60
C MET A 107 -11.58 -30.13 -2.29
#